data_AF-A0A803YLN7-F1
#
_entry.id   AF-A0A803YLN7-F1
#
_cell.length_a   1.000
_cell.length_b   1.000
_cell.length_c   1.000
_cell.angle_alpha   90.00
_cell.angle_beta   90.00
_cell.angle_gamma   90.00
#
_symmetry.space_group_name_H-M   'P 1'
#
loop_
_entity.id
_entity.type
_entity.pdbx_description
1 polymer ?
#
loop_
_entity_poly.entity_id
_entity_poly.type
_entity_poly.pdbx_seq_one_letter_code
_entity_poly.pdbx_strand_id
1 'polypeptide(L)'
;TLFVCGTNAFSPVCRTYQTLTLQQEGEELPGQARCPFDARQSIAATFADDRLYSATVADFQASDAVIYRSVRGPALRSIKYSSRWLREPHFVHAMPHGAHVYFFFREMAAELGLPGKLPAPPLGGAVPARRWTSFLKKRLQCAVPGDVPFHFDVLEAVTAPHTLHGRPAVLAVFGTQRNSIPGSAVCAFYLADVERAFEGPFADPRGAAAPWPPVPEQRVPRPRPGCCAGMGSAAAVVTSGDIPDETLSFAKEHPLLHGVVAPAGGRPLFTQTGTRLTQLAVDVGAGPRGNHTVLFVGSEDGRVLKVLTAARRPGDNGQHGDTAGHGDENGDNNGDGDTEAVLLEEIRLYEAGRWVLWGHVGH
;
A
#
# COMPACT_ATOMS: atom_id res chain seq x y z
N THR A 1 -6.89 -9.36 25.19
CA THR A 1 -6.07 -8.17 25.49
C THR A 1 -6.13 -7.20 24.33
N LEU A 2 -6.25 -5.90 24.60
CA LEU A 2 -6.21 -4.82 23.63
C LEU A 2 -4.91 -4.03 23.81
N PHE A 3 -4.18 -3.79 22.72
CA PHE A 3 -3.02 -2.92 22.73
C PHE A 3 -3.41 -1.58 22.10
N VAL A 4 -3.37 -0.50 22.89
CA VAL A 4 -3.89 0.81 22.51
C VAL A 4 -2.78 1.84 22.64
N CYS A 5 -2.58 2.65 21.61
CA CYS A 5 -1.70 3.82 21.69
C CYS A 5 -2.47 5.10 21.41
N GLY A 6 -2.09 6.18 22.08
CA GLY A 6 -2.65 7.50 21.88
C GLY A 6 -1.56 8.55 21.72
N THR A 7 -1.89 9.63 21.02
CA THR A 7 -1.00 10.79 20.81
C THR A 7 -0.59 11.45 22.12
N ASN A 8 -1.48 11.38 23.12
CA ASN A 8 -1.27 11.87 24.49
C ASN A 8 -0.64 13.27 24.51
N ALA A 9 -1.32 14.21 23.88
CA ALA A 9 -0.92 15.61 23.75
C ALA A 9 0.52 15.79 23.21
N PHE A 10 0.80 15.19 22.05
CA PHE A 10 2.12 15.18 21.41
C PHE A 10 3.23 14.52 22.26
N SER A 11 2.85 13.56 23.11
CA SER A 11 3.78 12.71 23.86
C SER A 11 3.28 11.26 23.82
N PRO A 12 3.44 10.56 22.68
CA PRO A 12 2.70 9.32 22.41
C PRO A 12 3.00 8.23 23.43
N VAL A 13 1.95 7.54 23.89
CA VAL A 13 2.02 6.46 24.89
C VAL A 13 1.17 5.28 24.43
N CYS A 14 1.63 4.06 24.74
CA CYS A 14 0.91 2.83 24.52
C CYS A 14 0.61 2.13 25.86
N ARG A 15 -0.57 1.51 25.94
CA ARG A 15 -1.07 0.76 27.10
C ARG A 15 -1.70 -0.54 26.65
N THR A 16 -1.71 -1.49 27.56
CA THR A 16 -2.41 -2.75 27.38
C THR A 16 -3.67 -2.72 28.22
N TYR A 17 -4.79 -3.21 27.68
CA TYR A 17 -6.10 -3.21 28.35
C TYR A 17 -6.74 -4.59 28.28
N GLN A 18 -7.50 -4.94 29.33
CA GLN A 18 -8.39 -6.10 29.30
C GLN A 18 -9.54 -5.85 28.32
N THR A 19 -9.81 -6.82 27.45
CA THR A 19 -10.84 -6.67 26.40
C THR A 19 -12.25 -6.51 26.98
N LEU A 20 -12.55 -7.15 28.11
CA LEU A 20 -13.90 -7.13 28.70
C LEU A 20 -14.13 -5.95 29.66
N THR A 21 -13.13 -5.61 30.48
CA THR A 21 -13.27 -4.59 31.53
C THR A 21 -12.71 -3.23 31.13
N LEU A 22 -11.90 -3.17 30.05
CA LEU A 22 -11.15 -1.99 29.63
C LEU A 22 -10.25 -1.42 30.74
N GLN A 23 -9.87 -2.25 31.72
CA GLN A 23 -8.89 -1.88 32.73
C GLN A 23 -7.49 -2.05 32.18
N GLN A 24 -6.60 -1.11 32.51
CA GLN A 24 -5.21 -1.16 32.11
C GLN A 24 -4.50 -2.33 32.78
N GLU A 25 -3.67 -3.03 32.01
CA GLU A 25 -2.78 -4.09 32.47
C GLU A 25 -1.32 -3.67 32.27
N GLY A 26 -0.52 -3.85 33.32
CA GLY A 26 0.91 -3.58 33.29
C GLY A 26 1.29 -2.11 33.09
N GLU A 27 2.57 -1.92 32.77
CA GLU A 27 3.19 -0.60 32.65
C GLU A 27 2.92 0.05 31.29
N GLU A 28 2.97 1.38 31.28
CA GLU A 28 2.94 2.16 30.05
C GLU A 28 4.20 1.92 29.23
N LEU A 29 4.04 1.88 27.91
CA LEU A 29 5.14 1.79 26.97
C LEU A 29 5.28 3.09 26.16
N PRO A 30 6.51 3.51 25.80
CA PRO A 30 6.70 4.65 24.91
C PRO A 30 5.97 4.44 23.58
N GLY A 31 5.21 5.44 23.13
CA GLY A 31 4.49 5.41 21.85
C GLY A 31 5.30 5.86 20.66
N GLN A 32 6.53 6.38 20.86
CA GLN A 32 7.42 6.81 19.78
C GLN A 32 7.60 5.70 18.73
N ALA A 33 7.44 6.05 17.45
CA ALA A 33 7.44 5.13 16.29
C ALA A 33 6.31 4.08 16.26
N ARG A 34 5.41 4.06 17.26
CA ARG A 34 4.22 3.19 17.33
C ARG A 34 2.92 3.95 17.11
N CYS A 35 2.91 5.22 17.50
CA CYS A 35 1.78 6.13 17.45
C CYS A 35 2.28 7.54 17.07
N PRO A 36 1.53 8.29 16.25
CA PRO A 36 1.90 9.65 15.88
C PRO A 36 1.84 10.62 17.06
N PHE A 37 2.49 11.78 16.89
CA PHE A 37 2.44 12.90 17.83
C PHE A 37 1.18 13.76 17.64
N ASP A 38 0.78 14.01 16.39
CA ASP A 38 -0.44 14.76 16.01
C ASP A 38 -1.51 13.77 15.49
N ALA A 39 -2.77 13.96 15.88
CA ALA A 39 -3.88 13.11 15.44
C ALA A 39 -4.13 13.13 13.91
N ARG A 40 -3.59 14.13 13.20
CA ARG A 40 -3.68 14.25 11.73
C ARG A 40 -2.54 13.55 10.99
N GLN A 41 -1.50 13.12 11.69
CA GLN A 41 -0.39 12.40 11.07
C GLN A 41 -0.84 10.98 10.70
N SER A 42 -0.39 10.52 9.54
CA SER A 42 -0.72 9.18 9.05
C SER A 42 -0.11 8.09 9.94
N ILE A 43 -0.85 6.99 10.10
CA ILE A 43 -0.39 5.79 10.78
C ILE A 43 -0.94 4.54 10.09
N ALA A 44 -0.11 3.51 9.98
CA ALA A 44 -0.55 2.15 9.71
C ALA A 44 0.09 1.21 10.73
N ALA A 45 -0.68 0.30 11.32
CA ALA A 45 -0.16 -0.64 12.30
C ALA A 45 -0.88 -1.98 12.25
N THR A 46 -0.15 -3.07 12.51
CA THR A 46 -0.70 -4.42 12.61
C THR A 46 0.13 -5.29 13.54
N PHE A 47 -0.49 -6.30 14.12
CA PHE A 47 0.19 -7.35 14.86
C PHE A 47 0.41 -8.58 13.99
N ALA A 48 1.61 -9.14 14.03
CA ALA A 48 1.92 -10.43 13.43
C ALA A 48 2.96 -11.15 14.30
N ASP A 49 2.73 -12.42 14.61
CA ASP A 49 3.57 -13.24 15.51
C ASP A 49 3.91 -12.55 16.84
N ASP A 50 2.90 -11.97 17.50
CA ASP A 50 3.02 -11.19 18.74
C ASP A 50 3.97 -9.98 18.68
N ARG A 51 4.31 -9.52 17.47
CA ARG A 51 5.13 -8.33 17.25
C ARG A 51 4.27 -7.24 16.65
N LEU A 52 4.48 -6.01 17.12
CA LEU A 52 3.84 -4.83 16.55
C LEU A 52 4.67 -4.34 15.38
N TYR A 53 4.04 -4.23 14.22
CA TYR A 53 4.54 -3.56 13.03
C TYR A 53 3.80 -2.24 12.89
N SER A 54 4.53 -1.13 12.85
CA SER A 54 3.95 0.22 12.80
C SER A 54 4.66 1.09 11.78
N ALA A 55 3.93 2.00 11.17
CA ALA A 55 4.47 2.98 10.24
C ALA A 55 3.87 4.34 10.55
N THR A 56 4.71 5.27 11.01
CA THR A 56 4.31 6.62 11.44
C THR A 56 5.58 7.50 11.52
N VAL A 57 5.54 8.62 12.25
CA VAL A 57 6.71 9.47 12.52
C VAL A 57 7.31 9.16 13.89
N ALA A 58 8.64 9.23 14.00
CA ALA A 58 9.37 8.96 15.24
C ALA A 58 9.76 10.23 16.00
N ASP A 59 9.53 11.42 15.47
CA ASP A 59 9.90 12.69 16.09
C ASP A 59 8.75 13.69 16.06
N PHE A 60 8.80 14.65 17.00
CA PHE A 60 7.78 15.70 17.13
C PHE A 60 7.64 16.55 15.87
N GLN A 61 8.74 16.81 15.16
CA GLN A 61 8.77 17.61 13.93
C GLN A 61 8.23 16.87 12.70
N ALA A 62 7.86 15.59 12.83
CA ALA A 62 7.40 14.74 11.73
C ALA A 62 8.43 14.55 10.59
N SER A 63 9.72 14.71 10.88
CA SER A 63 10.81 14.59 9.89
C SER A 63 11.32 13.15 9.73
N ASP A 64 11.17 12.32 10.77
CA ASP A 64 11.64 10.94 10.83
C ASP A 64 10.47 9.97 10.61
N ALA A 65 9.96 9.92 9.38
CA ALA A 65 9.01 8.89 8.97
C ALA A 65 9.67 7.51 9.00
N VAL A 66 9.02 6.55 9.65
CA VAL A 66 9.62 5.25 9.98
C VAL A 66 8.64 4.11 9.77
N ILE A 67 9.15 2.98 9.28
CA ILE A 67 8.51 1.66 9.42
C ILE A 67 9.28 0.91 10.50
N TYR A 68 8.57 0.48 11.54
CA TYR A 68 9.11 0.04 12.81
C TYR A 68 8.51 -1.30 13.24
N ARG A 69 9.32 -2.12 13.91
CA ARG A 69 8.87 -3.36 14.58
C ARG A 69 9.29 -3.34 16.02
N SER A 70 8.38 -3.68 16.93
CA SER A 70 8.66 -3.68 18.37
C SER A 70 7.74 -4.59 19.19
N VAL A 71 7.55 -4.26 20.48
CA VAL A 71 6.82 -4.99 21.51
C VAL A 71 7.51 -6.30 21.93
N ARG A 72 7.79 -7.21 20.99
CA ARG A 72 8.57 -8.42 21.24
C ARG A 72 9.75 -8.57 20.27
N GLY A 73 10.85 -9.10 20.79
CA GLY A 73 12.09 -9.32 20.03
C GLY A 73 12.88 -8.04 19.74
N PRO A 74 13.92 -8.11 18.89
CA PRO A 74 14.74 -6.95 18.58
C PRO A 74 13.93 -5.95 17.76
N ALA A 75 13.95 -4.69 18.24
CA ALA A 75 13.38 -3.58 17.51
C ALA A 75 14.09 -3.40 16.16
N LEU A 76 13.31 -3.24 15.09
CA LEU A 76 13.82 -2.95 13.74
C LEU A 76 13.21 -1.66 13.23
N ARG A 77 13.99 -0.88 12.48
CA ARG A 77 13.52 0.36 11.85
C ARG A 77 14.03 0.53 10.43
N SER A 78 13.30 1.31 9.63
CA SER A 78 13.79 1.84 8.36
C SER A 78 14.97 2.80 8.56
N ILE A 79 15.74 3.01 7.49
CA ILE A 79 16.90 3.89 7.51
C ILE A 79 16.45 5.34 7.66
N LYS A 80 16.84 5.94 8.79
CA LYS A 80 16.57 7.34 9.12
C LYS A 80 17.14 8.27 8.03
N TYR A 81 16.35 9.26 7.61
CA TYR A 81 16.71 10.28 6.63
C TYR A 81 17.18 9.75 5.26
N SER A 82 16.77 8.53 4.88
CA SER A 82 17.00 8.00 3.53
C SER A 82 15.77 8.17 2.65
N SER A 83 15.80 9.18 1.77
CA SER A 83 14.76 9.41 0.76
C SER A 83 14.67 8.31 -0.30
N ARG A 84 15.65 7.40 -0.38
CA ARG A 84 15.54 6.18 -1.20
C ARG A 84 14.57 5.18 -0.56
N TRP A 85 14.55 5.11 0.76
CA TRP A 85 13.68 4.21 1.51
C TRP A 85 12.28 4.78 1.66
N LEU A 86 12.17 5.96 2.25
CA LEU A 86 10.91 6.66 2.51
C LEU A 86 11.08 8.14 2.21
N ARG A 87 10.27 8.69 1.31
CA ARG A 87 10.33 10.11 0.94
C ARG A 87 8.98 10.79 1.14
N GLU A 88 8.82 11.43 2.30
CA GLU A 88 7.57 12.08 2.70
C GLU A 88 6.36 11.12 2.57
N PRO A 89 6.41 9.93 3.19
CA PRO A 89 5.35 8.94 3.04
C PRO A 89 4.09 9.37 3.82
N HIS A 90 2.94 8.98 3.29
CA HIS A 90 1.66 8.98 3.98
C HIS A 90 1.17 7.53 4.07
N PHE A 91 1.21 6.97 5.28
CA PHE A 91 0.85 5.57 5.54
C PHE A 91 -0.66 5.38 5.55
N VAL A 92 -1.14 4.33 4.89
CA VAL A 92 -2.57 4.09 4.68
C VAL A 92 -3.01 2.78 5.35
N HIS A 93 -2.26 1.69 5.15
CA HIS A 93 -2.65 0.38 5.67
C HIS A 93 -1.44 -0.53 5.92
N ALA A 94 -1.58 -1.51 6.81
CA ALA A 94 -0.60 -2.56 7.04
C ALA A 94 -1.30 -3.89 7.29
N MET A 95 -0.84 -4.97 6.65
CA MET A 95 -1.40 -6.31 6.82
C MET A 95 -0.35 -7.41 6.74
N PRO A 96 -0.45 -8.45 7.59
CA PRO A 96 0.33 -9.67 7.42
C PRO A 96 -0.21 -10.51 6.27
N HIS A 97 0.68 -11.07 5.45
CA HIS A 97 0.34 -12.07 4.44
C HIS A 97 1.54 -12.96 4.12
N GLY A 98 1.34 -14.28 4.18
CA GLY A 98 2.43 -15.25 4.07
C GLY A 98 3.50 -15.01 5.13
N ALA A 99 4.76 -14.97 4.71
CA ALA A 99 5.92 -14.68 5.58
C ALA A 99 6.22 -13.18 5.75
N HIS A 100 5.37 -12.28 5.22
CA HIS A 100 5.67 -10.85 5.11
C HIS A 100 4.58 -9.98 5.76
N VAL A 101 4.95 -8.74 6.08
CA VAL A 101 4.00 -7.68 6.44
C VAL A 101 4.07 -6.62 5.35
N TYR A 102 2.95 -6.40 4.67
CA TYR A 102 2.82 -5.43 3.60
C TYR A 102 2.34 -4.10 4.16
N PHE A 103 3.06 -3.03 3.83
CA PHE A 103 2.68 -1.66 4.15
C PHE A 103 2.23 -0.96 2.86
N PHE A 104 1.05 -0.37 2.90
CA PHE A 104 0.49 0.42 1.83
C PHE A 104 0.60 1.89 2.19
N PHE A 105 1.26 2.65 1.34
CA PHE A 105 1.49 4.08 1.55
C PHE A 105 1.70 4.76 0.20
N ARG A 106 1.51 6.08 0.18
CA ARG A 106 1.92 6.95 -0.92
C ARG A 106 3.13 7.77 -0.48
N GLU A 107 4.01 8.13 -1.40
CA GLU A 107 5.18 8.95 -1.11
C GLU A 107 5.56 9.77 -2.35
N MET A 108 6.50 10.69 -2.21
CA MET A 108 7.07 11.40 -3.36
C MET A 108 7.93 10.43 -4.19
N ALA A 109 7.50 10.15 -5.43
CA ALA A 109 8.19 9.25 -6.35
C ALA A 109 9.67 9.63 -6.52
N ALA A 110 10.56 8.72 -6.16
CA ALA A 110 12.00 8.96 -6.19
C ALA A 110 12.52 9.00 -7.65
N GLU A 111 11.92 8.19 -8.52
CA GLU A 111 12.20 8.06 -9.94
C GLU A 111 11.77 9.27 -10.78
N LEU A 112 10.84 10.09 -10.27
CA LEU A 112 10.43 11.34 -10.91
C LEU A 112 11.20 12.56 -10.38
N GLY A 113 12.17 12.35 -9.49
CA GLY A 113 13.07 13.39 -9.00
C GLY A 113 14.15 13.77 -10.00
N LEU A 114 14.65 15.01 -9.94
CA LEU A 114 15.78 15.45 -10.75
C LEU A 114 17.01 14.54 -10.51
N PRO A 115 17.69 14.08 -11.58
CA PRO A 115 18.93 13.31 -11.45
C PRO A 115 19.96 14.10 -10.63
N GLY A 116 20.62 13.44 -9.67
CA GLY A 116 21.65 14.05 -8.82
C GLY A 116 21.19 14.67 -7.50
N LYS A 117 19.88 14.75 -7.20
CA LYS A 117 19.36 15.27 -5.92
C LYS A 117 19.15 14.23 -4.82
N LEU A 118 19.28 12.94 -5.12
CA LEU A 118 19.26 11.89 -4.10
C LEU A 118 20.68 11.76 -3.53
N PRO A 119 20.95 12.22 -2.29
CA PRO A 119 22.25 12.02 -1.69
C PRO A 119 22.62 10.54 -1.79
N ALA A 120 23.83 10.27 -2.26
CA ALA A 120 24.36 8.91 -2.22
C ALA A 120 24.31 8.47 -0.75
N PRO A 121 23.76 7.28 -0.43
CA PRO A 121 23.99 6.74 0.89
C PRO A 121 25.51 6.68 1.10
N PRO A 122 26.01 6.91 2.32
CA PRO A 122 27.44 6.74 2.58
C PRO A 122 27.85 5.34 2.08
N LEU A 123 28.75 5.35 1.10
CA LEU A 123 29.32 4.16 0.47
C LEU A 123 30.08 3.35 1.53
N GLY A 124 29.89 2.04 1.54
CA GLY A 124 30.78 1.12 2.24
C GLY A 124 30.71 1.13 3.78
N GLY A 125 29.52 0.87 4.34
CA GLY A 125 29.42 0.58 5.77
C GLY A 125 28.48 -0.61 6.01
N ALA A 126 28.89 -1.52 6.89
CA ALA A 126 28.05 -2.62 7.38
C ALA A 126 26.67 -2.08 7.74
N VAL A 127 25.59 -2.76 7.33
CA VAL A 127 24.24 -2.35 7.72
C VAL A 127 24.17 -2.45 9.24
N PRO A 128 23.96 -1.32 9.96
CA PRO A 128 23.97 -1.35 11.42
C PRO A 128 22.94 -2.35 11.95
N ALA A 129 23.28 -3.04 13.03
CA ALA A 129 22.34 -3.89 13.75
C ALA A 129 21.02 -3.14 14.01
N ARG A 130 19.88 -3.87 14.01
CA ARG A 130 18.53 -3.35 14.28
C ARG A 130 17.86 -2.58 13.12
N ARG A 131 18.19 -2.93 11.87
CA ARG A 131 17.53 -2.42 10.66
C ARG A 131 16.89 -3.54 9.86
N TRP A 132 15.96 -3.18 8.99
CA TRP A 132 15.38 -4.13 8.04
C TRP A 132 16.42 -4.62 7.04
N THR A 133 16.47 -5.93 6.82
CA THR A 133 17.27 -6.57 5.76
C THR A 133 16.42 -6.99 4.55
N SER A 134 15.09 -6.92 4.69
CA SER A 134 14.10 -7.37 3.70
C SER A 134 13.16 -6.26 3.22
N PHE A 135 13.46 -4.99 3.52
CA PHE A 135 12.62 -3.89 3.08
C PHE A 135 12.76 -3.66 1.58
N LEU A 136 11.66 -3.83 0.85
CA LEU A 136 11.49 -3.50 -0.56
C LEU A 136 10.17 -2.76 -0.76
N LYS A 137 10.07 -1.99 -1.85
CA LYS A 137 8.84 -1.33 -2.27
C LYS A 137 8.64 -1.44 -3.78
N LYS A 138 7.37 -1.43 -4.19
CA LYS A 138 6.92 -1.52 -5.57
C LYS A 138 5.73 -0.58 -5.77
N ARG A 139 5.66 0.08 -6.93
CA ARG A 139 4.53 0.96 -7.27
C ARG A 139 3.30 0.13 -7.60
N LEU A 140 2.17 0.43 -6.95
CA LEU A 140 0.85 0.00 -7.39
C LEU A 140 0.37 0.97 -8.48
N GLN A 141 -0.15 0.44 -9.59
CA GLN A 141 -0.71 1.25 -10.66
C GLN A 141 -2.22 1.10 -10.68
N CYS A 142 -2.94 2.20 -10.49
CA CYS A 142 -4.37 2.29 -10.75
C CYS A 142 -4.57 3.32 -11.87
N ALA A 143 -4.91 2.85 -13.08
CA ALA A 143 -5.01 3.72 -14.25
C ALA A 143 -6.10 3.24 -15.22
N VAL A 144 -6.81 4.18 -15.83
CA VAL A 144 -7.72 3.89 -16.95
C VAL A 144 -6.87 3.68 -18.21
N PRO A 145 -7.02 2.54 -18.92
CA PRO A 145 -6.32 2.31 -20.17
C PRO A 145 -6.83 3.25 -21.27
N GLY A 146 -5.97 3.57 -22.23
CA GLY A 146 -6.24 4.42 -23.39
C GLY A 146 -4.93 4.67 -24.15
N ASP A 147 -4.97 5.45 -25.24
CA ASP A 147 -3.77 5.83 -26.00
C ASP A 147 -2.69 6.45 -25.09
N VAL A 148 -3.14 7.25 -24.11
CA VAL A 148 -2.35 7.71 -22.97
C VAL A 148 -3.10 7.30 -21.70
N PRO A 149 -2.54 6.39 -20.88
CA PRO A 149 -3.18 5.96 -19.64
C PRO A 149 -3.40 7.11 -18.66
N PHE A 150 -4.57 7.16 -18.03
CA PHE A 150 -4.88 8.15 -16.99
C PHE A 150 -4.64 7.55 -15.59
N HIS A 151 -3.66 8.05 -14.85
CA HIS A 151 -3.23 7.50 -13.57
C HIS A 151 -3.91 8.17 -12.37
N PHE A 152 -4.30 7.37 -11.37
CA PHE A 152 -4.69 7.80 -10.04
C PHE A 152 -3.56 7.43 -9.06
N ASP A 153 -2.74 8.40 -8.69
CA ASP A 153 -1.50 8.15 -7.91
C ASP A 153 -1.64 8.39 -6.40
N VAL A 154 -2.75 8.99 -5.93
CA VAL A 154 -2.96 9.29 -4.51
C VAL A 154 -3.71 8.16 -3.85
N LEU A 155 -3.01 7.21 -3.22
CA LEU A 155 -3.63 6.14 -2.44
C LEU A 155 -4.31 6.71 -1.18
N GLU A 156 -5.61 6.50 -0.99
CA GLU A 156 -6.39 7.01 0.15
C GLU A 156 -6.83 5.92 1.15
N ALA A 157 -7.24 4.74 0.67
CA ALA A 157 -7.67 3.64 1.53
C ALA A 157 -7.31 2.28 0.92
N VAL A 158 -7.12 1.27 1.77
CA VAL A 158 -6.90 -0.13 1.39
C VAL A 158 -7.69 -1.04 2.32
N THR A 159 -8.33 -2.07 1.78
CA THR A 159 -9.08 -3.07 2.56
C THR A 159 -8.16 -4.15 3.12
N ALA A 160 -8.69 -4.93 4.06
CA ALA A 160 -8.17 -6.26 4.32
C ALA A 160 -8.30 -7.15 3.06
N PRO A 161 -7.59 -8.29 2.98
CA PRO A 161 -7.76 -9.24 1.90
C PRO A 161 -9.20 -9.79 1.81
N HIS A 162 -9.76 -9.79 0.60
CA HIS A 162 -11.03 -10.42 0.28
C HIS A 162 -10.87 -11.42 -0.87
N THR A 163 -11.73 -12.43 -0.92
CA THR A 163 -11.75 -13.39 -2.03
C THR A 163 -12.51 -12.80 -3.21
N LEU A 164 -11.78 -12.29 -4.21
CA LEU A 164 -12.34 -11.74 -5.44
C LEU A 164 -12.12 -12.74 -6.58
N HIS A 165 -13.20 -13.19 -7.23
CA HIS A 165 -13.13 -14.21 -8.30
C HIS A 165 -12.32 -15.47 -7.91
N GLY A 166 -12.46 -15.92 -6.67
CA GLY A 166 -11.75 -17.10 -6.15
C GLY A 166 -10.27 -16.87 -5.78
N ARG A 167 -9.75 -15.64 -5.91
CA ARG A 167 -8.37 -15.29 -5.55
C ARG A 167 -8.34 -14.22 -4.45
N PRO A 168 -7.43 -14.31 -3.46
CA PRO A 168 -7.22 -13.25 -2.48
C PRO A 168 -6.76 -11.95 -3.16
N ALA A 169 -7.46 -10.86 -2.88
CA ALA A 169 -7.16 -9.53 -3.39
C ALA A 169 -7.36 -8.46 -2.32
N VAL A 170 -6.58 -7.39 -2.40
CA VAL A 170 -6.86 -6.14 -1.69
C VAL A 170 -7.53 -5.15 -2.63
N LEU A 171 -8.48 -4.38 -2.12
CA LEU A 171 -9.09 -3.29 -2.87
C LEU A 171 -8.59 -1.98 -2.29
N ALA A 172 -8.39 -1.00 -3.16
CA ALA A 172 -7.77 0.26 -2.78
C ALA A 172 -8.41 1.43 -3.54
N VAL A 173 -8.58 2.54 -2.82
CA VAL A 173 -9.07 3.81 -3.35
C VAL A 173 -7.87 4.67 -3.72
N PHE A 174 -7.85 5.16 -4.94
CA PHE A 174 -6.88 6.12 -5.44
C PHE A 174 -7.57 7.40 -5.89
N GLY A 175 -6.86 8.51 -5.81
CA GLY A 175 -7.28 9.81 -6.28
C GLY A 175 -6.26 10.47 -7.20
N THR A 176 -6.69 11.53 -7.86
CA THR A 176 -5.79 12.50 -8.51
C THR A 176 -5.11 13.39 -7.47
N GLN A 177 -4.07 14.12 -7.85
CA GLN A 177 -3.40 15.09 -6.96
C GLN A 177 -4.37 16.12 -6.39
N ARG A 178 -4.11 16.65 -5.18
CA ARG A 178 -5.01 17.63 -4.53
C ARG A 178 -5.24 18.89 -5.36
N ASN A 179 -4.23 19.31 -6.12
CA ASN A 179 -4.25 20.52 -6.95
C ASN A 179 -4.74 20.28 -8.38
N SER A 180 -5.21 19.07 -8.72
CA SER A 180 -5.79 18.74 -10.03
C SER A 180 -7.31 18.56 -9.94
N ILE A 181 -7.95 18.41 -11.11
CA ILE A 181 -9.37 18.07 -11.21
C ILE A 181 -9.66 16.83 -10.34
N PRO A 182 -10.64 16.88 -9.41
CA PRO A 182 -10.96 15.75 -8.56
C PRO A 182 -11.41 14.54 -9.37
N GLY A 183 -10.65 13.47 -9.26
CA GLY A 183 -10.96 12.17 -9.81
C GLY A 183 -10.53 11.10 -8.82
N SER A 184 -11.31 10.03 -8.72
CA SER A 184 -11.04 8.89 -7.86
C SER A 184 -11.31 7.58 -8.59
N ALA A 185 -10.65 6.53 -8.16
CA ALA A 185 -10.81 5.19 -8.69
C ALA A 185 -10.68 4.14 -7.59
N VAL A 186 -11.39 3.02 -7.76
CA VAL A 186 -11.21 1.82 -6.94
C VAL A 186 -10.53 0.77 -7.80
N CYS A 187 -9.35 0.30 -7.37
CA CYS A 187 -8.63 -0.79 -8.01
C CYS A 187 -8.52 -1.98 -7.07
N ALA A 188 -8.57 -3.20 -7.61
CA ALA A 188 -8.23 -4.42 -6.88
C ALA A 188 -6.84 -4.90 -7.29
N PHE A 189 -6.10 -5.54 -6.38
CA PHE A 189 -4.80 -6.16 -6.66
C PHE A 189 -4.78 -7.56 -6.06
N TYR A 190 -4.55 -8.58 -6.90
CA TYR A 190 -4.39 -9.94 -6.40
C TYR A 190 -3.10 -10.06 -5.62
N LEU A 191 -3.16 -10.69 -4.44
CA LEU A 191 -1.99 -10.82 -3.57
C LEU A 191 -0.87 -11.64 -4.23
N ALA A 192 -1.20 -12.66 -5.01
CA ALA A 192 -0.22 -13.42 -5.78
C ALA A 192 0.52 -12.57 -6.83
N ASP A 193 -0.14 -11.55 -7.40
CA ASP A 193 0.50 -10.65 -8.37
C ASP A 193 1.41 -9.64 -7.64
N VAL A 194 1.02 -9.22 -6.43
CA VAL A 194 1.87 -8.43 -5.53
C VAL A 194 3.12 -9.22 -5.15
N GLU A 195 2.97 -10.45 -4.65
CA GLU A 195 4.08 -11.34 -4.27
C GLU A 195 5.07 -11.55 -5.42
N ARG A 196 4.56 -11.92 -6.61
CA ARG A 196 5.40 -12.08 -7.81
C ARG A 196 6.11 -10.78 -8.20
N ALA A 197 5.49 -9.62 -7.99
CA ALA A 197 6.13 -8.34 -8.30
C ALA A 197 7.33 -8.03 -7.39
N PHE A 198 7.38 -8.61 -6.18
CA PHE A 198 8.52 -8.54 -5.26
C PHE A 198 9.70 -9.45 -5.66
N GLU A 199 9.45 -10.45 -6.49
CA GLU A 199 10.50 -11.29 -7.09
C GLU A 199 11.11 -10.67 -8.36
N GLY A 200 10.49 -9.60 -8.87
CA GLY A 200 10.92 -8.88 -10.07
C GLY A 200 12.24 -8.12 -9.93
N PRO A 201 12.73 -7.52 -11.03
CA PRO A 201 14.02 -6.82 -11.04
C PRO A 201 14.02 -5.56 -10.16
N PHE A 202 15.20 -5.21 -9.64
CA PHE A 202 15.42 -3.94 -8.93
C PHE A 202 15.46 -2.77 -9.91
N ALA A 203 15.09 -1.57 -9.48
CA ALA A 203 15.30 -0.36 -10.27
C ALA A 203 16.74 0.17 -10.06
N ASP A 204 17.44 0.57 -11.13
CA ASP A 204 18.79 1.14 -11.05
C ASP A 204 18.73 2.68 -10.98
N PRO A 205 18.96 3.29 -9.80
CA PRO A 205 18.88 4.73 -9.63
C PRO A 205 20.11 5.49 -10.14
N ARG A 206 21.12 4.78 -10.70
CA ARG A 206 22.39 5.38 -11.16
C ARG A 206 22.32 5.96 -12.57
N GLY A 207 21.24 5.66 -13.32
CA GLY A 207 21.02 6.24 -14.64
C GLY A 207 20.62 7.71 -14.58
N ALA A 208 21.02 8.49 -15.60
CA ALA A 208 20.63 9.90 -15.74
C ALA A 208 19.20 10.10 -16.28
N ALA A 209 18.55 9.03 -16.73
CA ALA A 209 17.21 9.06 -17.32
C ALA A 209 16.18 8.40 -16.40
N ALA A 210 15.04 9.07 -16.24
CA ALA A 210 13.81 8.48 -15.76
C ALA A 210 13.01 7.95 -16.98
N PRO A 211 12.26 6.83 -16.86
CA PRO A 211 12.18 5.95 -15.70
C PRO A 211 13.47 5.14 -15.48
N TRP A 212 13.75 4.78 -14.22
CA TRP A 212 14.94 3.99 -13.87
C TRP A 212 14.91 2.60 -14.51
N PRO A 213 15.97 2.19 -15.24
CA PRO A 213 16.02 0.90 -15.90
C PRO A 213 16.14 -0.25 -14.88
N PRO A 214 15.81 -1.49 -15.26
CA PRO A 214 16.01 -2.64 -14.38
C PRO A 214 17.51 -2.93 -14.18
N VAL A 215 17.88 -3.31 -12.96
CA VAL A 215 19.22 -3.85 -12.65
C VAL A 215 19.33 -5.24 -13.30
N PRO A 216 20.37 -5.51 -14.13
CA PRO A 216 20.63 -6.84 -14.67
C PRO A 216 20.82 -7.88 -13.56
N GLU A 217 20.22 -9.05 -13.71
CA GLU A 217 20.23 -10.11 -12.69
C GLU A 217 21.65 -10.56 -12.31
N GLN A 218 22.62 -10.48 -13.24
CA GLN A 218 24.03 -10.80 -12.98
C GLN A 218 24.69 -9.85 -11.96
N ARG A 219 24.11 -8.66 -11.73
CA ARG A 219 24.57 -7.67 -10.75
C ARG A 219 23.82 -7.78 -9.42
N VAL A 220 22.85 -8.69 -9.31
CA VAL A 220 22.10 -8.93 -8.07
C VAL A 220 22.86 -9.97 -7.24
N PRO A 221 23.26 -9.64 -5.99
CA PRO A 221 24.02 -10.56 -5.15
C PRO A 221 23.17 -11.74 -4.66
N ARG A 222 23.85 -12.77 -4.13
CA ARG A 222 23.21 -13.96 -3.54
C ARG A 222 23.52 -14.05 -2.04
N PRO A 223 22.54 -14.42 -1.19
CA PRO A 223 21.12 -14.67 -1.50
C PRO A 223 20.41 -13.40 -2.02
N ARG A 224 19.30 -13.56 -2.74
CA ARG A 224 18.62 -12.41 -3.35
C ARG A 224 18.17 -11.43 -2.25
N PRO A 225 18.51 -10.13 -2.35
CA PRO A 225 18.03 -9.11 -1.43
C PRO A 225 16.50 -9.14 -1.29
N GLY A 226 15.98 -9.08 -0.06
CA GLY A 226 14.54 -9.18 0.20
C GLY A 226 14.06 -10.56 0.68
N CYS A 227 14.80 -11.65 0.41
CA CYS A 227 14.39 -12.98 0.86
C CYS A 227 14.49 -13.15 2.39
N CYS A 228 13.54 -13.88 2.97
CA CYS A 228 13.61 -14.31 4.37
C CYS A 228 14.72 -15.35 4.58
N ALA A 229 15.49 -15.22 5.67
CA ALA A 229 16.46 -16.24 6.07
C ALA A 229 15.77 -17.61 6.24
N GLY A 230 16.40 -18.68 5.75
CA GLY A 230 15.86 -20.03 5.76
C GLY A 230 14.85 -20.32 4.64
N MET A 231 14.60 -19.37 3.72
CA MET A 231 13.64 -19.53 2.63
C MET A 231 14.25 -19.24 1.26
N GLY A 232 13.80 -20.00 0.25
CA GLY A 232 14.14 -19.78 -1.15
C GLY A 232 15.65 -19.67 -1.39
N SER A 233 16.09 -18.57 -2.02
CA SER A 233 17.52 -18.33 -2.29
C SER A 233 18.39 -18.15 -1.04
N ALA A 234 17.77 -17.91 0.12
CA ALA A 234 18.41 -17.77 1.43
C ALA A 234 18.22 -19.00 2.32
N ALA A 235 17.91 -20.18 1.75
CA ALA A 235 17.71 -21.42 2.51
C ALA A 235 18.92 -21.82 3.39
N ALA A 236 20.14 -21.48 2.96
CA ALA A 236 21.37 -21.74 3.71
C ALA A 236 21.65 -20.73 4.83
N VAL A 237 20.89 -19.63 4.89
CA VAL A 237 21.05 -18.55 5.89
C VAL A 237 20.16 -18.86 7.09
N VAL A 238 20.76 -19.00 8.28
CA VAL A 238 20.02 -19.36 9.51
C VAL A 238 19.29 -18.14 10.07
N THR A 239 19.96 -17.00 10.18
CA THR A 239 19.37 -15.76 10.68
C THR A 239 19.63 -14.59 9.75
N SER A 240 18.83 -13.52 9.85
CA SER A 240 19.05 -12.30 9.05
C SER A 240 20.40 -11.63 9.33
N GLY A 241 21.05 -11.94 10.46
CA GLY A 241 22.39 -11.45 10.79
C GLY A 241 23.50 -12.15 10.00
N ASP A 242 23.21 -13.32 9.43
CA ASP A 242 24.17 -14.14 8.65
C ASP A 242 24.12 -13.81 7.15
N ILE A 243 23.33 -12.81 6.74
CA ILE A 243 23.26 -12.35 5.35
C ILE A 243 24.57 -11.63 4.99
N PRO A 244 25.22 -11.98 3.86
CA PRO A 244 26.47 -11.33 3.44
C PRO A 244 26.35 -9.81 3.29
N ASP A 245 27.40 -9.08 3.67
CA ASP A 245 27.46 -7.61 3.61
C ASP A 245 27.18 -7.04 2.22
N GLU A 246 27.60 -7.74 1.15
CA GLU A 246 27.31 -7.37 -0.23
C GLU A 246 25.79 -7.33 -0.51
N THR A 247 25.07 -8.35 -0.03
CA THR A 247 23.60 -8.44 -0.16
C THR A 247 22.92 -7.34 0.63
N LEU A 248 23.38 -7.10 1.87
CA LEU A 248 22.86 -6.05 2.74
C LEU A 248 23.12 -4.64 2.18
N SER A 249 24.31 -4.40 1.62
CA SER A 249 24.66 -3.13 0.97
C SER A 249 23.81 -2.90 -0.28
N PHE A 250 23.61 -3.93 -1.10
CA PHE A 250 22.73 -3.85 -2.26
C PHE A 250 21.30 -3.52 -1.84
N ALA A 251 20.75 -4.23 -0.85
CA ALA A 251 19.39 -4.01 -0.33
C ALA A 251 19.20 -2.57 0.18
N LYS A 252 20.21 -2.03 0.88
CA LYS A 252 20.23 -0.65 1.35
C LYS A 252 20.14 0.37 0.21
N GLU A 253 20.78 0.09 -0.91
CA GLU A 253 20.87 1.00 -2.07
C GLU A 253 19.72 0.86 -3.07
N HIS A 254 19.10 -0.32 -3.15
CA HIS A 254 18.05 -0.67 -4.12
C HIS A 254 16.74 -1.11 -3.44
N PRO A 255 16.09 -0.27 -2.62
CA PRO A 255 14.82 -0.63 -1.99
C PRO A 255 13.64 -0.62 -2.99
N LEU A 256 13.75 0.08 -4.12
CA LEU A 256 12.69 0.17 -5.13
C LEU A 256 12.88 -0.90 -6.21
N LEU A 257 11.81 -1.62 -6.50
CA LEU A 257 11.73 -2.59 -7.59
C LEU A 257 11.23 -1.94 -8.88
N HIS A 258 11.77 -2.38 -10.02
CA HIS A 258 11.41 -1.86 -11.35
C HIS A 258 10.05 -2.38 -11.82
N GLY A 259 9.29 -1.54 -12.53
CA GLY A 259 7.94 -1.85 -13.00
C GLY A 259 6.85 -1.58 -11.96
N VAL A 260 5.64 -2.06 -12.23
CA VAL A 260 4.44 -1.78 -11.42
C VAL A 260 3.67 -3.06 -11.10
N VAL A 261 2.79 -3.00 -10.11
CA VAL A 261 1.72 -3.98 -9.93
C VAL A 261 0.48 -3.45 -10.64
N ALA A 262 0.02 -4.15 -11.67
CA ALA A 262 -1.20 -3.82 -12.39
C ALA A 262 -2.45 -4.22 -11.58
N PRO A 263 -3.59 -3.52 -11.77
CA PRO A 263 -4.81 -3.89 -11.10
C PRO A 263 -5.39 -5.19 -11.68
N ALA A 264 -6.17 -5.90 -10.88
CA ALA A 264 -6.92 -7.08 -11.30
C ALA A 264 -7.85 -6.69 -12.47
N GLY A 265 -7.67 -7.34 -13.62
CA GLY A 265 -8.40 -7.00 -14.84
C GLY A 265 -7.82 -5.84 -15.65
N GLY A 266 -6.69 -5.25 -15.24
CA GLY A 266 -5.93 -4.26 -16.02
C GLY A 266 -6.52 -2.85 -16.03
N ARG A 267 -7.64 -2.61 -15.33
CA ARG A 267 -8.31 -1.30 -15.20
C ARG A 267 -8.94 -1.14 -13.81
N PRO A 268 -9.41 0.06 -13.42
CA PRO A 268 -10.17 0.24 -12.18
C PRO A 268 -11.51 -0.49 -12.22
N LEU A 269 -11.97 -0.93 -11.05
CA LEU A 269 -13.31 -1.49 -10.86
C LEU A 269 -14.39 -0.41 -10.91
N PHE A 270 -14.06 0.81 -10.48
CA PHE A 270 -14.98 1.93 -10.44
C PHE A 270 -14.20 3.24 -10.53
N THR A 271 -14.75 4.24 -11.20
CA THR A 271 -14.18 5.59 -11.29
C THR A 271 -15.24 6.64 -11.00
N GLN A 272 -14.86 7.71 -10.30
CA GLN A 272 -15.73 8.82 -9.96
C GLN A 272 -15.00 10.14 -10.23
N THR A 273 -15.66 11.07 -10.92
CA THR A 273 -15.17 12.44 -11.10
C THR A 273 -15.95 13.41 -10.22
N GLY A 274 -15.35 14.56 -9.92
CA GLY A 274 -15.99 15.69 -9.23
C GLY A 274 -15.95 15.64 -7.70
N THR A 275 -15.89 14.45 -7.08
CA THR A 275 -15.69 14.30 -5.62
C THR A 275 -14.57 13.29 -5.32
N ARG A 276 -13.86 13.48 -4.19
CA ARG A 276 -12.83 12.55 -3.76
C ARG A 276 -13.40 11.44 -2.90
N LEU A 277 -13.03 10.20 -3.24
CA LEU A 277 -13.34 9.01 -2.46
C LEU A 277 -12.30 8.85 -1.35
N THR A 278 -12.73 8.38 -0.17
CA THR A 278 -11.92 8.42 1.06
C THR A 278 -11.82 7.10 1.80
N GLN A 279 -12.91 6.32 1.86
CA GLN A 279 -13.00 5.07 2.63
C GLN A 279 -13.62 3.98 1.77
N LEU A 280 -13.31 2.72 2.06
CA LEU A 280 -13.81 1.58 1.31
C LEU A 280 -14.15 0.41 2.23
N ALA A 281 -15.37 -0.10 2.10
CA ALA A 281 -15.81 -1.37 2.62
C ALA A 281 -16.35 -2.24 1.47
N VAL A 282 -16.19 -3.56 1.59
CA VAL A 282 -16.47 -4.49 0.49
C VAL A 282 -17.22 -5.71 1.02
N ASP A 283 -18.28 -6.08 0.31
CA ASP A 283 -18.98 -7.35 0.48
C ASP A 283 -18.84 -8.17 -0.81
N VAL A 284 -18.01 -9.23 -0.77
CA VAL A 284 -17.77 -10.12 -1.91
C VAL A 284 -18.79 -11.26 -2.05
N GLY A 285 -19.72 -11.39 -1.09
CA GLY A 285 -20.69 -12.47 -0.99
C GLY A 285 -22.13 -11.98 -1.04
N ALA A 286 -22.39 -10.87 -1.74
CA ALA A 286 -23.69 -10.25 -1.79
C ALA A 286 -24.69 -11.01 -2.69
N GLY A 287 -25.97 -10.79 -2.43
CA GLY A 287 -27.10 -11.33 -3.20
C GLY A 287 -27.47 -12.78 -2.84
N PRO A 288 -28.58 -13.31 -3.38
CA PRO A 288 -29.14 -14.60 -2.94
C PRO A 288 -28.23 -15.81 -3.14
N ARG A 289 -27.29 -15.71 -4.10
CA ARG A 289 -26.31 -16.76 -4.42
C ARG A 289 -24.90 -16.45 -3.92
N GLY A 290 -24.72 -15.33 -3.21
CA GLY A 290 -23.42 -14.89 -2.70
C GLY A 290 -22.35 -14.70 -3.77
N ASN A 291 -22.76 -14.32 -4.98
CA ASN A 291 -21.89 -14.23 -6.16
C ASN A 291 -21.77 -12.79 -6.70
N HIS A 292 -22.19 -11.81 -5.91
CA HIS A 292 -22.03 -10.39 -6.24
C HIS A 292 -21.02 -9.75 -5.32
N THR A 293 -20.18 -8.87 -5.88
CA THR A 293 -19.29 -8.02 -5.10
C THR A 293 -19.85 -6.60 -5.09
N VAL A 294 -20.11 -6.08 -3.89
CA VAL A 294 -20.63 -4.74 -3.65
C VAL A 294 -19.59 -3.93 -2.89
N LEU A 295 -19.32 -2.73 -3.39
CA LEU A 295 -18.43 -1.74 -2.78
C LEU A 295 -19.28 -0.68 -2.08
N PHE A 296 -18.87 -0.28 -0.88
CA PHE A 296 -19.37 0.89 -0.17
C PHE A 296 -18.21 1.88 -0.06
N VAL A 297 -18.30 2.98 -0.82
CA VAL A 297 -17.20 3.93 -0.97
C VAL A 297 -17.59 5.27 -0.37
N GLY A 298 -16.90 5.68 0.70
CA GLY A 298 -17.08 6.99 1.31
C GLY A 298 -16.50 8.11 0.44
N SER A 299 -17.10 9.29 0.51
CA SER A 299 -16.69 10.50 -0.21
C SER A 299 -16.41 11.64 0.78
N GLU A 300 -15.56 12.60 0.39
CA GLU A 300 -15.18 13.75 1.22
C GLU A 300 -16.35 14.69 1.56
N ASP A 301 -17.42 14.63 0.78
CA ASP A 301 -18.66 15.39 0.98
C ASP A 301 -19.70 14.67 1.85
N GLY A 302 -19.31 13.59 2.53
CA GLY A 302 -20.17 12.86 3.48
C GLY A 302 -21.16 11.90 2.83
N ARG A 303 -20.97 11.57 1.55
CA ARG A 303 -21.76 10.53 0.86
C ARG A 303 -21.09 9.17 0.91
N VAL A 304 -21.91 8.12 0.80
CA VAL A 304 -21.48 6.74 0.58
C VAL A 304 -22.08 6.25 -0.73
N LEU A 305 -21.20 5.89 -1.65
CA LEU A 305 -21.56 5.29 -2.94
C LEU A 305 -21.64 3.77 -2.76
N LYS A 306 -22.77 3.18 -3.14
CA LYS A 306 -22.95 1.72 -3.17
C LYS A 306 -22.84 1.26 -4.62
N VAL A 307 -21.79 0.51 -4.93
CA VAL A 307 -21.44 0.13 -6.31
C VAL A 307 -21.45 -1.38 -6.44
N LEU A 308 -22.15 -1.92 -7.44
CA LEU A 308 -22.08 -3.32 -7.82
C LEU A 308 -20.97 -3.51 -8.85
N THR A 309 -19.93 -4.28 -8.53
CA THR A 309 -18.90 -4.60 -9.52
C THR A 309 -19.43 -5.66 -10.47
N ALA A 310 -19.15 -5.53 -11.76
CA ALA A 310 -19.61 -6.51 -12.72
C ALA A 310 -18.92 -7.88 -12.52
N ALA A 311 -19.70 -8.94 -12.60
CA ALA A 311 -19.18 -10.30 -12.48
C ALA A 311 -18.47 -10.69 -13.78
N ARG A 312 -17.15 -10.88 -13.74
CA ARG A 312 -16.44 -11.44 -14.90
C ARG A 312 -16.86 -12.90 -15.03
N ARG A 313 -17.51 -13.27 -16.14
CA ARG A 313 -17.90 -14.67 -16.39
C ARG A 313 -16.63 -15.54 -16.45
N PRO A 314 -16.61 -16.71 -15.81
CA PRO A 314 -15.49 -17.65 -15.93
C PRO A 314 -15.45 -18.17 -17.37
N GLY A 315 -14.54 -17.64 -18.19
CA GLY A 315 -14.44 -17.97 -19.61
C GLY A 315 -13.66 -16.96 -20.44
N ASP A 316 -13.48 -15.73 -19.96
CA ASP A 316 -12.70 -14.70 -20.64
C ASP A 316 -11.18 -14.87 -20.36
N ASN A 317 -10.63 -16.00 -20.80
CA ASN A 317 -9.19 -16.18 -20.96
C ASN A 317 -8.80 -15.53 -22.29
N GLY A 318 -8.41 -14.25 -22.25
CA GLY A 318 -7.67 -13.62 -23.34
C GLY A 318 -6.35 -14.37 -23.55
N GLN A 319 -6.37 -15.38 -24.41
CA GLN A 319 -5.17 -16.02 -24.93
C GLN A 319 -4.41 -14.97 -25.76
N HIS A 320 -3.28 -14.49 -25.24
CA HIS A 320 -2.22 -13.95 -26.10
C HIS A 320 -1.66 -15.12 -26.91
N GLY A 321 -2.21 -15.32 -28.10
CA GLY A 321 -1.60 -16.12 -29.16
C GLY A 321 -0.95 -15.17 -30.17
N ASP A 322 0.37 -15.18 -30.22
CA ASP A 322 1.13 -14.61 -31.33
C ASP A 322 0.74 -15.34 -32.62
N THR A 323 0.27 -14.62 -33.64
CA THR A 323 0.49 -14.98 -35.06
C THR A 323 0.13 -13.79 -35.96
N ALA A 324 1.11 -13.35 -36.73
CA ALA A 324 0.96 -12.38 -37.81
C ALA A 324 0.37 -13.06 -39.06
N GLY A 325 -0.57 -12.38 -39.76
CA GLY A 325 -1.04 -12.80 -41.08
C GLY A 325 -2.28 -12.04 -41.60
N HIS A 326 -2.02 -11.05 -42.46
CA HIS A 326 -2.83 -10.40 -43.51
C HIS A 326 -4.27 -10.91 -43.86
N GLY A 327 -5.21 -9.97 -44.11
CA GLY A 327 -6.31 -10.13 -45.09
C GLY A 327 -7.70 -9.54 -44.72
N ASP A 328 -8.01 -8.37 -45.30
CA ASP A 328 -9.28 -7.71 -45.71
C ASP A 328 -10.71 -8.05 -45.19
N GLU A 329 -11.45 -6.93 -45.04
CA GLU A 329 -12.89 -6.62 -45.26
C GLU A 329 -14.04 -7.09 -44.33
N ASN A 330 -14.72 -6.06 -43.80
CA ASN A 330 -16.15 -5.87 -43.47
C ASN A 330 -16.92 -6.88 -42.60
N GLY A 331 -17.40 -6.36 -41.46
CA GLY A 331 -18.52 -6.94 -40.71
C GLY A 331 -18.76 -6.21 -39.39
N ASP A 332 -19.77 -5.35 -39.38
CA ASP A 332 -20.38 -4.81 -38.15
C ASP A 332 -20.66 -5.93 -37.14
N ASN A 333 -20.10 -5.81 -35.95
CA ASN A 333 -20.72 -6.36 -34.75
C ASN A 333 -20.29 -5.54 -33.52
N ASN A 334 -21.09 -4.51 -33.26
CA ASN A 334 -21.24 -3.90 -31.95
C ASN A 334 -21.50 -4.99 -30.91
N GLY A 335 -20.55 -5.18 -30.01
CA GLY A 335 -20.65 -6.14 -28.92
C GLY A 335 -19.54 -5.98 -27.91
N ASP A 336 -19.11 -4.74 -27.64
CA ASP A 336 -18.27 -4.46 -26.48
C ASP A 336 -19.16 -4.62 -25.24
N GLY A 337 -19.22 -5.85 -24.75
CA GLY A 337 -19.90 -6.20 -23.51
C GLY A 337 -19.11 -5.66 -22.34
N ASP A 338 -19.03 -4.34 -22.23
CA ASP A 338 -18.37 -3.65 -21.12
C ASP A 338 -19.17 -3.99 -19.87
N THR A 339 -18.67 -4.97 -19.14
CA THR A 339 -19.11 -5.32 -17.80
C THR A 339 -18.69 -4.19 -16.87
N GLU A 340 -19.37 -3.06 -16.97
CA GLU A 340 -19.11 -1.84 -16.22
C GLU A 340 -19.73 -1.97 -14.82
N ALA A 341 -19.03 -1.46 -13.80
CA ALA A 341 -19.58 -1.41 -12.46
C ALA A 341 -20.77 -0.44 -12.42
N VAL A 342 -21.83 -0.84 -11.73
CA VAL A 342 -23.09 -0.09 -11.68
C VAL A 342 -23.21 0.59 -10.32
N LEU A 343 -23.30 1.92 -10.30
CA LEU A 343 -23.68 2.67 -9.11
C LEU A 343 -25.14 2.34 -8.78
N LEU A 344 -25.37 1.63 -7.67
CA LEU A 344 -26.70 1.22 -7.23
C LEU A 344 -27.42 2.34 -6.49
N GLU A 345 -26.69 3.06 -5.63
CA GLU A 345 -27.27 3.99 -4.68
C GLU A 345 -26.24 5.00 -4.18
N GLU A 346 -26.71 6.21 -3.88
CA GLU A 346 -25.96 7.26 -3.20
C GLU A 346 -26.62 7.57 -1.87
N ILE A 347 -25.94 7.23 -0.77
CA ILE A 347 -26.44 7.39 0.59
C ILE A 347 -25.80 8.65 1.19
N ARG A 348 -26.62 9.60 1.69
CA ARG A 348 -26.12 10.79 2.39
C ARG A 348 -26.02 10.50 3.88
N LEU A 349 -24.83 10.60 4.46
CA LEU A 349 -24.64 10.43 5.91
C LEU A 349 -25.01 11.69 6.68
N TYR A 350 -25.07 12.85 6.01
CA TYR A 350 -25.44 14.13 6.60
C TYR A 350 -26.50 14.83 5.74
N GLU A 351 -27.62 15.20 6.36
CA GLU A 351 -28.49 16.26 5.85
C GLU A 351 -27.98 17.60 6.41
N ALA A 352 -27.53 18.49 5.53
CA ALA A 352 -27.20 19.86 5.91
C ALA A 352 -28.47 20.58 6.38
N GLY A 353 -28.77 20.53 7.68
CA GLY A 353 -29.98 21.15 8.23
C GLY A 353 -30.18 21.06 9.75
N ARG A 354 -29.41 20.25 10.49
CA ARG A 354 -29.49 20.19 11.97
C ARG A 354 -28.17 20.58 12.61
N TRP A 355 -28.01 21.89 12.85
CA TRP A 355 -27.01 22.40 13.78
C TRP A 355 -27.51 22.13 15.21
N VAL A 356 -26.81 21.30 15.97
CA VAL A 356 -26.86 21.35 17.45
C VAL A 356 -25.65 22.14 17.87
N LEU A 357 -25.83 23.45 18.09
CA LEU A 357 -24.83 24.31 18.70
C LEU A 357 -24.78 23.98 20.20
N TRP A 358 -23.63 23.48 20.66
CA TRP A 358 -23.33 23.37 22.09
C TRP A 358 -22.25 24.41 22.41
N GLY A 359 -22.64 25.50 23.06
CA GLY A 359 -21.76 26.56 23.52
C GLY A 359 -21.52 26.43 25.02
N HIS A 360 -20.25 26.39 25.44
CA HIS A 360 -19.86 26.55 26.83
C HIS A 360 -19.02 27.83 26.94
N VAL A 361 -19.53 28.81 27.69
CA VAL A 361 -18.75 29.98 28.12
C VAL A 361 -18.50 29.79 29.61
N GLY A 362 -17.23 29.67 29.98
CA GLY A 362 -16.77 29.57 31.37
C GLY A 362 -16.08 30.86 31.80
N HIS A 363 -16.27 31.21 33.06
CA HIS A 363 -16.05 32.52 33.68
C HIS A 363 -14.59 32.92 33.92
#